data_AF-A0ABD5TL19-F1
#
_entry.id   AF-A0ABD5TL19-F1
#
_cell.length_a   1.000
_cell.length_b   1.000
_cell.length_c   1.000
_cell.angle_alpha   90.00
_cell.angle_beta   90.00
_cell.angle_gamma   90.00
#
_symmetry.space_group_name_H-M   'P 1'
#
loop_
_entity.id
_entity.type
_entity.pdbx_description
1 polymer ?
#
loop_
_entity_poly.entity_id
_entity_poly.type
_entity_poly.pdbx_seq_one_letter_code
_entity_poly.pdbx_strand_id
1 'polypeptide(L)'
;MAVTTSDLSDAVATALTSSATIDLGAFVDGLPSGTTADLEVRGDRSSYELEFRRNGYRWIVEGAGSAAELTGVYATDDVNPRDVERVPSWMRPVLAAFEINEVSVRR
;
A
#
# COMPACT_ATOMS: atom_id res chain seq x y z
N MET A 1 8.58 -12.95 -12.20
CA MET A 1 7.35 -13.59 -11.70
C MET A 1 6.39 -12.48 -11.35
N ALA A 2 5.27 -12.37 -12.06
CA ALA A 2 4.22 -11.41 -11.75
C ALA A 2 3.27 -12.06 -10.75
N VAL A 3 3.06 -11.45 -9.59
CA VAL A 3 2.10 -11.93 -8.58
C VAL A 3 0.72 -11.47 -9.05
N THR A 4 -0.16 -12.41 -9.34
CA THR A 4 -1.54 -12.11 -9.77
C THR A 4 -2.45 -11.91 -8.56
N THR A 5 -3.54 -11.17 -8.72
CA THR A 5 -4.47 -10.74 -7.66
C THR A 5 -4.96 -11.88 -6.77
N SER A 6 -5.02 -13.11 -7.29
CA SER A 6 -5.42 -14.31 -6.54
C SER A 6 -4.38 -14.80 -5.52
N ASP A 7 -3.08 -14.57 -5.77
CA ASP A 7 -2.00 -14.97 -4.85
C ASP A 7 -1.92 -14.04 -3.62
N LEU A 8 -2.36 -12.78 -3.77
CA LEU A 8 -2.36 -11.82 -2.68
C LEU A 8 -3.43 -12.15 -1.63
N SER A 9 -4.57 -12.70 -2.04
CA SER A 9 -5.69 -13.01 -1.14
C SER A 9 -5.37 -14.13 -0.14
N ASP A 10 -4.63 -15.15 -0.57
CA ASP A 10 -4.23 -16.29 0.29
C ASP A 10 -3.06 -15.93 1.21
N ALA A 11 -2.16 -15.05 0.75
CA ALA A 11 -1.01 -14.58 1.52
C ALA A 11 -1.40 -13.74 2.77
N VAL A 12 -2.61 -13.17 2.79
CA VAL A 12 -3.11 -12.33 3.90
C VAL A 12 -3.67 -13.17 5.07
N ALA A 13 -3.94 -14.47 4.86
CA ALA A 13 -4.66 -15.31 5.83
C ALA A 13 -3.77 -15.98 6.90
N THR A 14 -2.44 -15.95 6.77
CA THR A 14 -1.51 -16.61 7.71
C THR A 14 -0.56 -15.57 8.28
N ALA A 15 -0.81 -15.09 9.49
CA ALA A 15 -0.05 -14.00 10.13
C ALA A 15 1.47 -14.22 10.08
N LEU A 16 2.17 -13.48 9.23
CA LEU A 16 3.64 -13.38 9.11
C LEU A 16 3.92 -12.24 8.12
N THR A 17 4.84 -11.33 8.47
CA THR A 17 5.25 -10.22 7.60
C THR A 17 5.45 -10.68 6.16
N SER A 18 4.67 -10.13 5.23
CA SER A 18 4.72 -10.47 3.80
C SER A 18 5.14 -9.25 3.01
N SER A 19 6.14 -9.40 2.15
CA SER A 19 6.64 -8.31 1.29
C SER A 19 6.40 -8.66 -0.18
N ALA A 20 5.83 -7.74 -0.94
CA ALA A 20 5.56 -7.89 -2.36
C ALA A 20 5.90 -6.61 -3.12
N THR A 21 6.41 -6.76 -4.35
CA THR A 21 6.53 -5.64 -5.29
C THR A 21 5.30 -5.64 -6.19
N ILE A 22 4.55 -4.55 -6.16
CA ILE A 22 3.31 -4.34 -6.90
C ILE A 22 3.62 -3.60 -8.19
N ASP A 23 3.18 -4.14 -9.33
CA ASP A 23 3.18 -3.39 -10.60
C ASP A 23 1.96 -2.49 -10.64
N LEU A 24 2.16 -1.20 -10.39
CA LEU A 24 1.10 -0.19 -10.38
C LEU A 24 0.45 0.00 -11.75
N GLY A 25 1.17 -0.32 -12.84
CA GLY A 25 0.60 -0.28 -14.19
C GLY A 25 -0.53 -1.29 -14.39
N ALA A 26 -0.63 -2.32 -13.54
CA ALA A 26 -1.73 -3.27 -13.54
C ALA A 26 -2.98 -2.79 -12.77
N PHE A 27 -2.84 -1.78 -11.91
CA PHE A 27 -3.92 -1.28 -11.04
C PHE A 27 -4.37 0.14 -11.37
N VAL A 28 -3.54 0.93 -12.06
CA VAL A 28 -3.75 2.36 -12.29
C VAL A 28 -3.62 2.67 -13.77
N ASP A 29 -4.75 3.02 -14.38
CA ASP A 29 -4.77 3.50 -15.76
C ASP A 29 -3.94 4.78 -15.89
N GLY A 30 -3.03 4.80 -16.86
CA GLY A 30 -2.16 5.94 -17.14
C GLY A 30 -0.77 5.89 -16.49
N LEU A 31 -0.47 4.88 -15.67
CA LEU A 31 0.93 4.59 -15.29
C LEU A 31 1.60 3.69 -16.34
N PRO A 32 2.85 3.97 -16.75
CA PRO A 32 3.56 3.10 -17.68
C PRO A 32 3.83 1.73 -17.04
N SER A 33 3.84 0.69 -17.85
CA SER A 33 4.16 -0.67 -17.43
C SER A 33 5.56 -0.73 -16.81
N GLY A 34 5.71 -1.51 -15.73
CA GLY A 34 6.94 -1.56 -14.94
C GLY A 34 7.07 -0.44 -13.90
N THR A 35 6.04 0.38 -13.71
CA THR A 35 5.97 1.30 -12.56
C THR A 35 5.64 0.50 -11.32
N THR A 36 6.60 0.32 -10.42
CA THR A 36 6.42 -0.51 -9.22
C THR A 36 6.35 0.28 -7.92
N ALA A 37 5.77 -0.34 -6.90
CA ALA A 37 5.88 0.05 -5.50
C ALA A 37 6.12 -1.21 -4.65
N ASP A 38 6.92 -1.09 -3.60
CA ASP A 38 7.08 -2.16 -2.62
C ASP A 38 6.00 -2.03 -1.55
N LEU A 39 5.38 -3.15 -1.19
CA LEU A 39 4.40 -3.27 -0.11
C LEU A 39 4.92 -4.28 0.92
N GLU A 40 4.92 -3.87 2.18
CA GLU A 40 5.09 -4.76 3.31
C GLU A 40 3.77 -4.80 4.09
N VAL A 41 3.26 -6.00 4.33
CA VAL A 41 2.03 -6.26 5.09
C VAL A 41 2.41 -6.93 6.39
N ARG A 42 1.95 -6.38 7.51
CA ARG A 42 2.11 -6.96 8.85
C ARG A 42 0.75 -7.17 9.49
N GLY A 43 0.57 -8.28 10.17
CA GLY A 43 -0.68 -8.64 10.85
C GLY A 43 -1.64 -9.43 9.97
N ASP A 44 -2.93 -9.34 10.29
CA ASP A 44 -4.02 -10.04 9.60
C ASP A 44 -5.24 -9.12 9.45
N ARG A 45 -6.33 -9.63 8.88
CA ARG A 45 -7.52 -8.82 8.59
C ARG A 45 -8.19 -8.22 9.84
N SER A 46 -7.95 -8.76 11.02
CA SER A 46 -8.46 -8.21 12.29
C SER A 46 -7.68 -6.97 12.72
N SER A 47 -6.40 -6.89 12.35
CA SER A 47 -5.50 -5.76 12.62
C SER A 47 -4.27 -5.88 11.73
N TYR A 48 -4.05 -4.91 10.84
CA TYR A 48 -2.93 -4.90 9.91
C TYR A 48 -2.24 -3.54 9.82
N GLU A 49 -0.98 -3.57 9.40
CA GLU A 49 -0.18 -2.44 8.97
C GLU A 49 0.31 -2.71 7.55
N LEU A 50 0.08 -1.76 6.65
CA LEU A 50 0.57 -1.74 5.29
C LEU A 50 1.60 -0.64 5.15
N GLU A 51 2.79 -0.99 4.71
CA GLU A 51 3.86 -0.05 4.42
C GLU A 51 4.15 -0.05 2.91
N PHE A 52 3.85 1.07 2.26
CA PHE A 52 4.17 1.29 0.86
C PHE A 52 5.48 2.07 0.73
N ARG A 53 6.37 1.64 -0.16
CA ARG A 53 7.61 2.36 -0.49
C ARG A 53 7.70 2.59 -2.00
N ARG A 54 7.95 3.84 -2.41
CA ARG A 54 8.17 4.22 -3.82
C ARG A 54 8.92 5.54 -3.93
N ASN A 55 9.93 5.61 -4.80
CA ASN A 55 10.67 6.84 -5.12
C ASN A 55 11.19 7.61 -3.89
N GLY A 56 11.68 6.90 -2.87
CA GLY A 56 12.16 7.54 -1.63
C GLY A 56 11.06 7.98 -0.67
N TYR A 57 9.80 7.68 -0.96
CA TYR A 57 8.69 7.93 -0.04
C TYR A 57 8.21 6.63 0.60
N ARG A 58 7.72 6.76 1.83
CA ARG A 58 7.12 5.68 2.61
C ARG A 58 5.78 6.13 3.19
N TRP A 59 4.74 5.33 2.98
CA TRP A 59 3.41 5.53 3.54
C TRP A 59 3.07 4.37 4.46
N ILE A 60 2.54 4.66 5.65
CA ILE A 60 2.08 3.68 6.63
C ILE A 60 0.57 3.82 6.77
N VAL A 61 -0.13 2.71 6.55
CA VAL A 61 -1.58 2.58 6.66
C VAL A 61 -1.88 1.48 7.66
N GLU A 62 -2.59 1.79 8.74
CA GLU A 62 -3.02 0.83 9.75
C GLU A 62 -4.53 0.65 9.68
N GLY A 63 -5.02 -0.57 9.84
CA GLY A 63 -6.45 -0.83 9.68
C GLY A 63 -6.93 -2.14 10.30
N ALA A 64 -8.24 -2.30 10.26
CA ALA A 64 -8.94 -3.50 10.68
C ALA A 64 -10.17 -3.71 9.79
N GLY A 65 -10.36 -4.94 9.31
CA GLY A 65 -11.41 -5.28 8.36
C GLY A 65 -11.24 -4.50 7.05
N SER A 66 -12.33 -3.86 6.60
CA SER A 66 -12.38 -3.08 5.36
C SER A 66 -12.03 -1.60 5.52
N ALA A 67 -11.66 -1.17 6.73
CA ALA A 67 -11.35 0.22 7.06
C ALA A 67 -9.89 0.36 7.50
N ALA A 68 -9.25 1.42 7.01
CA ALA A 68 -7.88 1.75 7.35
C ALA A 68 -7.70 3.26 7.57
N GLU A 69 -6.59 3.62 8.20
CA GLU A 69 -6.15 4.97 8.49
C GLU A 69 -4.71 5.12 8.03
N LEU A 70 -4.43 6.18 7.28
CA LEU A 70 -3.06 6.60 7.00
C LEU A 70 -2.48 7.22 8.28
N THR A 71 -1.56 6.49 8.92
CA THR A 71 -0.95 6.87 10.20
C THR A 71 0.41 7.54 10.04
N GLY A 72 1.10 7.33 8.91
CA GLY A 72 2.43 7.87 8.71
C GLY A 72 2.77 8.14 7.24
N VAL A 73 3.49 9.24 7.01
CA VAL A 73 4.04 9.61 5.70
C VAL A 73 5.45 10.11 5.91
N TYR A 74 6.42 9.46 5.27
CA TYR A 74 7.83 9.74 5.43
C TYR A 74 8.46 9.95 4.06
N ALA A 75 9.40 10.88 3.99
CA ALA A 75 10.28 11.09 2.86
C ALA A 75 11.71 10.74 3.29
N THR A 76 12.47 10.08 2.43
CA THR A 76 13.93 9.96 2.60
C THR A 76 14.57 11.33 2.54
N ASP A 77 15.76 11.48 3.14
CA ASP A 77 16.43 12.77 3.37
C ASP A 77 16.56 13.69 2.13
N ASP A 78 16.57 13.12 0.93
CA ASP A 78 16.68 13.86 -0.33
C ASP A 78 15.34 14.40 -0.87
N VAL A 79 14.22 14.19 -0.17
CA VAL A 79 12.90 14.57 -0.65
C VAL A 79 12.11 15.38 0.38
N ASN A 80 11.49 16.47 -0.07
CA ASN A 80 10.77 17.39 0.81
C ASN A 80 9.45 16.74 1.30
N PRO A 81 9.28 16.50 2.61
CA PRO A 81 8.09 15.85 3.15
C PRO A 81 6.80 16.66 2.95
N ARG A 82 6.91 17.97 2.66
CA ARG A 82 5.74 18.83 2.35
C ARG A 82 5.14 18.57 0.98
N ASP A 83 5.92 17.99 0.06
CA ASP A 83 5.47 17.68 -1.30
C ASP A 83 4.86 16.29 -1.40
N VAL A 84 4.81 15.55 -0.28
CA VAL A 84 4.20 14.22 -0.25
C VAL A 84 2.69 14.32 -0.25
N GLU A 85 2.08 13.76 -1.30
CA GLU A 85 0.67 13.46 -1.32
C GLU A 85 0.35 12.45 -0.21
N ARG A 86 -0.51 12.83 0.74
CA ARG A 86 -0.84 12.01 1.91
C ARG A 86 -1.39 10.64 1.51
N VAL A 87 -2.38 10.62 0.62
CA VAL A 87 -2.90 9.38 0.04
C VAL A 87 -2.77 9.52 -1.48
N PRO A 88 -1.67 9.01 -2.07
CA PRO A 88 -1.49 9.08 -3.50
C PRO A 88 -2.65 8.43 -4.25
N SER A 89 -3.03 9.03 -5.38
CA SER A 89 -4.14 8.53 -6.21
C SER A 89 -4.00 7.04 -6.59
N TRP A 90 -2.76 6.59 -6.85
CA TRP A 90 -2.42 5.19 -7.17
C TRP A 90 -2.62 4.22 -6.00
N MET A 91 -2.62 4.70 -4.75
CA MET A 91 -2.69 3.85 -3.57
C MET A 91 -4.12 3.33 -3.34
N ARG A 92 -5.13 4.11 -3.76
CA ARG A 92 -6.56 3.73 -3.65
C ARG A 92 -6.91 2.43 -4.39
N PRO A 93 -6.61 2.26 -5.69
CA PRO A 93 -6.93 1.01 -6.39
C PRO A 93 -6.12 -0.18 -5.86
N VAL A 94 -4.91 0.04 -5.36
CA VAL A 94 -4.12 -1.00 -4.69
C VAL A 94 -4.81 -1.43 -3.39
N LEU A 95 -5.21 -0.50 -2.53
CA LEU A 95 -5.93 -0.80 -1.29
C LEU A 95 -7.28 -1.49 -1.53
N ALA A 96 -8.01 -1.08 -2.59
CA ALA A 96 -9.24 -1.75 -3.01
C ALA A 96 -9.01 -3.22 -3.40
N ALA A 97 -7.86 -3.56 -3.99
CA ALA A 97 -7.49 -4.95 -4.30
C ALA A 97 -7.25 -5.80 -3.02
N PHE A 98 -6.93 -5.15 -1.89
CA PHE A 98 -6.89 -5.78 -0.57
C PHE A 98 -8.24 -5.75 0.16
N GLU A 99 -9.32 -5.37 -0.53
CA GLU A 99 -10.67 -5.20 0.02
C GLU A 99 -10.76 -4.12 1.12
N ILE A 100 -9.86 -3.13 1.07
CA ILE A 100 -9.86 -1.96 1.93
C ILE A 100 -10.55 -0.83 1.17
N ASN A 101 -11.76 -0.49 1.60
CA ASN A 101 -12.64 0.42 0.87
C ASN A 101 -12.72 1.82 1.49
N GLU A 102 -12.27 1.95 2.74
CA GLU A 102 -12.29 3.21 3.48
C GLU A 102 -10.90 3.51 4.02
N VAL A 103 -10.35 4.67 3.64
CA VAL A 103 -9.04 5.14 4.11
C VAL A 103 -9.20 6.55 4.66
N SER A 104 -9.07 6.68 5.98
CA SER A 104 -9.06 7.96 6.66
C SER A 104 -7.63 8.49 6.81
N VAL A 105 -7.48 9.79 7.04
CA VAL A 105 -6.17 10.42 7.27
C VAL A 105 -6.17 10.97 8.68
N ARG A 106 -5.21 10.54 9.51
CA ARG A 106 -5.06 11.08 10.86
C ARG A 106 -4.77 12.59 10.76
N ARG A 107 -5.63 13.40 11.38
CA ARG A 107 -5.47 14.87 11.43
C ARG A 107 -4.38 15.27 12.39
#